data_AF-A0A7Y3W4B3-F1
#
_entry.id   AF-A0A7Y3W4B3-F1
#
_cell.length_a   1.000
_cell.length_b   1.000
_cell.length_c   1.000
_cell.angle_alpha   90.00
_cell.angle_beta   90.00
_cell.angle_gamma   90.00
#
_symmetry.space_group_name_H-M   'P 1'
#
loop_
_entity.id
_entity.type
_entity.pdbx_description
1 polymer ?
#
loop_
_entity_poly.entity_id
_entity_poly.type
_entity_poly.pdbx_seq_one_letter_code
_entity_poly.pdbx_strand_id
1 'polypeptide(L)'
;MFDFLFNPSGRISRKGYALGFVPAYLILVILPSLLLPQQGLIQVYTTVIGLFFFWPALIAVPFKRFHDLNLTGWWHFGIAVLVGILSGYGTLPIIVEAMNDPDGIAAMSEGKAGWEATAAMFGQLSEKPDRLFAAIAATAIPYIEMIILMLLPGQRQENRFGQDPLVSGMGFAD
;
A
#
# COMPACT_ATOMS: atom_id res chain seq x y z
N MET A 1 19.78 -0.83 7.18
CA MET A 1 18.42 -0.25 6.98
C MET A 1 18.13 0.02 5.51
N PHE A 2 19.03 0.62 4.75
CA PHE A 2 18.81 0.87 3.32
C PHE A 2 18.52 -0.41 2.53
N ASP A 3 19.33 -1.46 2.72
CA ASP A 3 19.08 -2.76 2.09
C ASP A 3 17.71 -3.34 2.43
N PHE A 4 17.28 -3.20 3.68
CA PHE A 4 15.97 -3.68 4.14
C PHE A 4 14.82 -3.06 3.33
N LEU A 5 14.83 -1.72 3.16
CA LEU A 5 13.75 -0.96 2.52
C LEU A 5 13.85 -0.89 1.00
N PHE A 6 15.04 -0.96 0.41
CA PHE A 6 15.23 -0.63 -1.02
C PHE A 6 15.78 -1.78 -1.87
N ASN A 7 16.39 -2.80 -1.28
CA ASN A 7 16.80 -3.98 -2.04
C ASN A 7 15.66 -5.02 -2.03
N PRO A 8 15.12 -5.49 -3.17
CA PRO A 8 14.10 -6.54 -3.20
C PRO A 8 14.65 -7.96 -3.01
N SER A 9 15.98 -8.12 -3.08
CA SER A 9 16.65 -9.42 -2.96
C SER A 9 16.79 -9.83 -1.49
N GLY A 10 16.82 -11.15 -1.27
CA GLY A 10 16.96 -11.72 0.06
C GLY A 10 15.62 -12.00 0.74
N ARG A 11 15.67 -12.14 2.05
CA ARG A 11 14.56 -12.58 2.91
C ARG A 11 14.45 -11.69 4.14
N ILE A 12 13.25 -11.60 4.68
CA ILE A 12 12.97 -10.83 5.90
C ILE A 12 12.06 -11.67 6.80
N SER A 13 12.36 -11.74 8.09
CA SER A 13 11.55 -12.51 9.04
C SER A 13 10.20 -11.83 9.26
N ARG A 14 9.26 -12.58 9.84
CA ARG A 14 7.97 -12.05 10.28
C ARG A 14 8.11 -10.88 11.25
N LYS A 15 9.00 -10.99 12.24
CA LYS A 15 9.30 -9.94 13.22
C LYS A 15 9.94 -8.73 12.56
N GLY A 16 10.87 -8.97 11.62
CA GLY A 16 11.45 -7.97 10.72
C GLY A 16 10.39 -7.12 10.04
N TYR A 17 9.41 -7.78 9.43
CA TYR A 17 8.31 -7.11 8.75
C TYR A 17 7.35 -6.39 9.69
N ALA A 18 6.88 -7.11 10.72
CA ALA A 18 5.88 -6.62 11.66
C ALA A 18 6.35 -5.45 12.52
N LEU A 19 7.65 -5.38 12.85
CA LEU A 19 8.21 -4.31 13.69
C LEU A 19 9.02 -3.30 12.89
N GLY A 20 9.76 -3.75 11.87
CA GLY A 20 10.66 -2.89 11.10
C GLY A 20 9.98 -2.12 9.98
N PHE A 21 8.87 -2.61 9.43
CA PHE A 21 8.19 -1.98 8.30
C PHE A 21 6.78 -1.50 8.65
N VAL A 22 5.90 -2.39 9.12
CA VAL A 22 4.46 -2.08 9.31
C VAL A 22 4.23 -0.84 10.19
N PRO A 23 4.86 -0.68 11.37
CA PRO A 23 4.60 0.47 12.24
C PRO A 23 5.08 1.78 11.61
N ALA A 24 6.23 1.76 10.94
CA ALA A 24 6.74 2.92 10.22
C ALA A 24 5.79 3.34 9.09
N TYR A 25 5.30 2.37 8.30
CA TYR A 25 4.31 2.64 7.24
C TYR A 25 3.00 3.19 7.82
N LEU A 26 2.47 2.59 8.88
CA LEU A 26 1.25 3.07 9.53
C LEU A 26 1.41 4.49 10.08
N ILE A 27 2.51 4.78 10.78
CA ILE A 27 2.73 6.08 11.43
C ILE A 27 3.06 7.19 10.44
N LEU A 28 3.80 6.89 9.38
CA LEU A 28 4.30 7.92 8.45
C LEU A 28 3.39 8.11 7.23
N VAL A 29 2.61 7.08 6.85
CA VAL A 29 1.74 7.14 5.66
C VAL A 29 0.27 7.13 6.06
N ILE A 30 -0.18 6.12 6.80
CA ILE A 30 -1.62 5.91 7.03
C ILE A 30 -2.19 6.91 8.05
N LEU A 31 -1.59 7.02 9.24
CA LEU A 31 -2.11 7.90 10.30
C LEU A 31 -2.15 9.37 9.87
N PRO A 32 -1.13 9.96 9.22
CA PRO A 32 -1.21 11.34 8.76
C PRO A 32 -2.31 11.52 7.71
N SER A 33 -2.48 10.56 6.81
CA SER A 33 -3.54 10.58 5.78
C SER A 33 -4.94 10.53 6.37
N LEU A 34 -5.12 9.86 7.51
CA LEU A 34 -6.42 9.71 8.19
C LEU A 34 -6.73 10.81 9.21
N LEU A 35 -5.72 11.26 9.95
CA LEU A 35 -5.92 12.10 11.14
C LEU A 35 -5.69 13.59 10.87
N LEU A 36 -4.96 13.94 9.81
CA LEU A 36 -4.57 15.32 9.54
C LEU A 36 -5.37 15.89 8.35
N PRO A 37 -5.71 17.19 8.39
CA PRO A 37 -6.28 17.87 7.24
C PRO A 37 -5.32 17.84 6.05
N GLN A 38 -5.74 17.25 4.94
CA GLN A 38 -4.93 17.08 3.73
C GLN A 38 -4.84 18.37 2.91
N GLN A 39 -4.25 19.42 3.47
CA GLN A 39 -4.09 20.72 2.83
C GLN A 39 -2.71 21.33 3.09
N GLY A 40 -2.25 22.18 2.17
CA GLY A 40 -0.98 22.90 2.28
C GLY A 40 0.22 21.98 2.51
N LEU A 41 1.03 22.27 3.53
CA LEU A 41 2.24 21.50 3.83
C LEU A 41 1.97 20.02 4.20
N ILE A 42 0.81 19.71 4.78
CA ILE A 42 0.47 18.33 5.13
C ILE A 42 0.26 17.49 3.87
N GLN A 43 -0.44 18.02 2.86
CA GLN A 43 -0.63 17.32 1.58
C GLN A 43 0.71 17.08 0.88
N VAL A 44 1.61 18.07 0.88
CA VAL A 44 2.95 17.91 0.31
C VAL A 44 3.72 16.84 1.08
N TYR A 45 3.68 16.87 2.41
CA TYR A 45 4.32 15.86 3.26
C TYR A 45 3.79 14.45 2.96
N THR A 46 2.48 14.23 3.00
CA THR A 46 1.88 12.91 2.77
C THR A 46 2.16 12.40 1.36
N THR A 47 2.19 13.29 0.36
CA THR A 47 2.56 12.94 -1.03
C THR A 47 4.02 12.51 -1.13
N VAL A 48 4.96 13.30 -0.58
CA VAL A 48 6.40 13.00 -0.66
C VAL A 48 6.74 11.74 0.12
N ILE A 49 6.21 11.59 1.33
CA ILE A 49 6.42 10.40 2.14
C ILE A 49 5.75 9.18 1.51
N GLY A 50 4.54 9.32 0.97
CA GLY A 50 3.87 8.27 0.21
C GLY A 50 4.70 7.80 -0.98
N LEU A 51 5.28 8.72 -1.75
CA LEU A 51 6.17 8.40 -2.86
C LEU A 51 7.46 7.72 -2.39
N PHE A 52 8.04 8.16 -1.26
CA PHE A 52 9.20 7.50 -0.67
C PHE A 52 8.88 6.06 -0.25
N PHE A 53 7.72 5.82 0.36
CA PHE A 53 7.26 4.50 0.79
C PHE A 53 6.71 3.65 -0.35
N PHE A 54 6.43 4.22 -1.53
CA PHE A 54 5.96 3.49 -2.69
C PHE A 54 6.85 2.28 -3.01
N TRP A 55 8.17 2.49 -3.09
CA TRP A 55 9.10 1.40 -3.41
C TRP A 55 9.22 0.34 -2.30
N PRO A 56 9.48 0.70 -1.02
CA PRO A 56 9.50 -0.27 0.06
C PRO A 56 8.18 -1.05 0.20
N ALA A 57 7.04 -0.37 0.09
CA ALA A 57 5.72 -0.95 0.34
C ALA A 57 5.19 -1.80 -0.80
N LEU A 58 5.48 -1.45 -2.06
CA LEU A 58 4.96 -2.16 -3.24
C LEU A 58 5.96 -3.16 -3.84
N ILE A 59 7.23 -3.10 -3.47
CA ILE A 59 8.25 -3.94 -4.12
C ILE A 59 9.15 -4.58 -3.08
N ALA A 60 10.05 -3.82 -2.47
CA ALA A 60 11.19 -4.42 -1.78
C ALA A 60 10.80 -5.30 -0.58
N VAL A 61 9.90 -4.81 0.27
CA VAL A 61 9.55 -5.51 1.52
C VAL A 61 8.62 -6.70 1.27
N PRO A 62 7.50 -6.57 0.50
CA PRO A 62 6.67 -7.72 0.18
C PRO A 62 7.44 -8.82 -0.56
N PHE A 63 8.30 -8.48 -1.54
CA PHE A 63 9.08 -9.46 -2.28
C PHE A 63 9.92 -10.33 -1.34
N LYS A 64 10.63 -9.71 -0.39
CA LYS A 64 11.40 -10.44 0.62
C LYS A 64 10.53 -11.31 1.53
N ARG A 65 9.29 -10.90 1.83
CA ARG A 65 8.35 -11.74 2.59
C ARG A 65 7.86 -12.93 1.79
N PHE A 66 7.55 -12.76 0.51
CA PHE A 66 7.26 -13.89 -0.37
C PHE A 66 8.46 -14.84 -0.49
N HIS A 67 9.68 -14.29 -0.64
CA HIS A 67 10.91 -15.09 -0.66
C HIS A 67 11.12 -15.88 0.63
N ASP A 68 10.77 -15.30 1.78
CA ASP A 68 10.82 -16.01 3.07
C ASP A 68 9.83 -17.17 3.15
N LEU A 69 8.72 -17.10 2.41
CA LEU A 69 7.75 -18.18 2.23
C LEU A 69 8.12 -19.16 1.09
N ASN A 70 9.33 -19.03 0.52
CA ASN A 70 9.79 -19.75 -0.68
C ASN A 70 8.98 -19.47 -1.96
N LEU A 71 8.20 -18.41 -1.97
CA LEU A 71 7.43 -17.95 -3.12
C LEU A 71 8.22 -16.89 -3.88
N THR A 72 7.99 -16.77 -5.19
CA THR A 72 8.59 -15.70 -5.99
C THR A 72 7.89 -14.37 -5.70
N GLY A 73 8.62 -13.25 -5.68
CA GLY A 73 8.02 -11.91 -5.53
C GLY A 73 6.96 -11.55 -6.60
N TRP A 74 6.93 -12.26 -7.73
CA TRP A 74 5.89 -12.14 -8.76
C TRP A 74 4.45 -12.35 -8.26
N TRP A 75 4.23 -13.06 -7.15
CA TRP A 75 2.91 -13.15 -6.53
C TRP A 75 2.40 -11.77 -6.06
N HIS A 76 3.28 -10.98 -5.44
CA HIS A 76 2.96 -9.61 -5.05
C HIS A 76 2.66 -8.74 -6.27
N PHE A 77 3.45 -8.90 -7.34
CA PHE A 77 3.19 -8.18 -8.59
C PHE A 77 1.81 -8.52 -9.17
N GLY A 78 1.40 -9.79 -9.15
CA GLY A 78 0.05 -10.19 -9.56
C GLY A 78 -1.05 -9.53 -8.72
N ILE A 79 -0.84 -9.42 -7.40
CA ILE A 79 -1.76 -8.70 -6.50
C ILE A 79 -1.80 -7.20 -6.84
N ALA A 80 -0.65 -6.56 -7.07
CA ALA A 80 -0.57 -5.16 -7.46
C ALA A 80 -1.29 -4.88 -8.79
N VAL A 81 -1.13 -5.77 -9.79
CA VAL A 81 -1.87 -5.68 -11.06
C VAL A 81 -3.37 -5.81 -10.84
N LEU A 82 -3.83 -6.78 -10.03
CA LEU A 82 -5.24 -6.92 -9.69
C LEU A 82 -5.80 -5.66 -9.02
N VAL A 83 -5.09 -5.10 -8.05
CA VAL A 83 -5.47 -3.85 -7.37
C VAL A 83 -5.52 -2.67 -8.34
N GLY A 84 -4.57 -2.60 -9.28
CA GLY A 84 -4.56 -1.60 -10.34
C GLY A 84 -5.79 -1.71 -11.26
N ILE A 85 -6.16 -2.93 -11.66
CA ILE A 85 -7.36 -3.19 -12.48
C ILE A 85 -8.63 -2.81 -11.70
N LEU A 86 -8.75 -3.25 -10.44
CA LEU A 86 -9.92 -2.94 -9.62
C LEU A 86 -10.06 -1.43 -9.35
N SER A 87 -8.95 -0.74 -9.09
CA SER A 87 -8.91 0.73 -8.97
C SER A 87 -9.31 1.40 -10.28
N GLY A 88 -8.74 0.96 -11.40
CA GLY A 88 -9.05 1.49 -12.74
C GLY A 88 -10.51 1.27 -13.15
N TYR A 89 -11.15 0.20 -12.67
CA TYR A 89 -12.57 -0.05 -12.88
C TYR A 89 -13.46 0.77 -11.94
N GLY A 90 -13.11 0.79 -10.65
CA GLY A 90 -13.94 1.39 -9.59
C GLY A 90 -13.88 2.91 -9.57
N THR A 91 -12.68 3.48 -9.47
CA THR A 91 -12.48 4.91 -9.15
C THR A 91 -12.13 5.77 -10.36
N LEU A 92 -11.36 5.25 -11.32
CA LEU A 92 -10.89 6.06 -12.45
C LEU A 92 -12.03 6.68 -13.29
N PRO A 93 -13.14 5.98 -13.63
CA PRO A 93 -14.21 6.60 -14.39
C PRO A 93 -14.86 7.79 -13.68
N ILE A 94 -14.91 7.75 -12.34
CA ILE A 94 -15.47 8.82 -11.52
C ILE A 94 -14.54 10.03 -11.52
N ILE A 95 -13.23 9.80 -11.41
CA ILE A 95 -12.23 10.86 -11.52
C ILE A 95 -12.33 11.52 -12.91
N VAL A 96 -12.43 10.72 -13.97
CA VAL A 96 -12.57 11.23 -15.34
C VAL A 96 -13.88 12.02 -15.52
N GLU A 97 -14.98 11.54 -14.96
CA GLU A 97 -16.28 12.25 -14.96
C GLU A 97 -16.16 13.60 -14.25
N ALA A 98 -15.59 13.62 -13.04
CA ALA A 98 -15.35 14.84 -12.27
C ALA A 98 -14.39 15.81 -12.97
N MET A 99 -13.41 15.32 -13.74
CA MET A 99 -12.49 16.15 -14.52
C MET A 99 -13.12 16.76 -15.78
N ASN A 100 -14.23 16.20 -16.27
CA ASN A 100 -14.95 16.73 -17.42
C ASN A 100 -16.10 17.68 -17.02
N ASP A 101 -16.46 17.71 -15.74
CA ASP A 101 -17.47 18.60 -15.18
C ASP A 101 -16.83 19.94 -14.74
N PRO A 102 -17.24 21.10 -15.29
CA PRO A 102 -16.76 22.41 -14.84
C PRO A 102 -16.88 22.63 -13.33
N ASP A 103 -17.95 22.13 -12.70
CA ASP A 103 -18.15 22.22 -11.26
C ASP A 103 -17.22 21.26 -10.50
N GLY A 104 -16.91 20.10 -11.10
CA GLY A 104 -15.91 19.16 -10.60
C GLY A 104 -14.49 19.73 -10.63
N ILE A 105 -14.13 20.43 -11.72
CA ILE A 105 -12.85 21.16 -11.83
C ILE A 105 -12.79 22.28 -10.78
N ALA A 106 -13.87 23.06 -10.63
CA ALA A 106 -13.95 24.12 -9.63
C ALA A 106 -13.77 23.55 -8.21
N ALA A 107 -14.47 22.47 -7.87
CA ALA A 107 -14.37 21.81 -6.57
C ALA A 107 -12.95 21.27 -6.29
N MET A 108 -12.28 20.69 -7.29
CA MET A 108 -10.88 20.25 -7.17
C MET A 108 -9.92 21.43 -6.98
N SER A 109 -10.18 22.56 -7.65
CA SER A 109 -9.34 23.77 -7.55
C SER A 109 -9.50 24.53 -6.23
N GLU A 110 -10.68 24.47 -5.62
CA GLU A 110 -10.99 25.15 -4.35
C GLU A 110 -10.39 24.43 -3.14
N GLY A 111 -9.80 23.25 -3.32
CA GLY A 111 -9.20 22.48 -2.23
C GLY A 111 -10.20 22.15 -1.13
N LYS A 112 -11.52 22.13 -1.44
CA LYS A 112 -12.57 21.71 -0.53
C LYS A 112 -12.14 20.40 0.12
N ALA A 113 -11.91 20.48 1.43
CA ALA A 113 -11.04 19.58 2.17
C ALA A 113 -11.29 18.12 1.78
N GLY A 114 -10.24 17.35 1.54
CA GLY A 114 -10.31 16.03 0.88
C GLY A 114 -11.39 15.06 1.38
N TRP A 115 -11.92 15.25 2.59
CA TRP A 115 -13.11 14.56 3.08
C TRP A 115 -14.40 14.84 2.28
N GLU A 116 -14.69 16.09 1.92
CA GLU A 116 -15.89 16.44 1.12
C GLU A 116 -15.82 15.82 -0.27
N ALA A 117 -14.65 15.92 -0.92
CA ALA A 117 -14.39 15.25 -2.20
C ALA A 117 -14.51 13.73 -2.08
N THR A 118 -13.99 13.14 -1.00
CA THR A 118 -14.11 11.70 -0.73
C THR A 118 -15.56 11.29 -0.50
N ALA A 119 -16.33 12.07 0.26
CA ALA A 119 -17.74 11.81 0.54
C ALA A 119 -18.60 11.92 -0.73
N ALA A 120 -18.34 12.92 -1.58
CA ALA A 120 -18.99 13.07 -2.88
C ALA A 120 -18.66 11.89 -3.81
N MET A 121 -17.39 11.51 -3.90
CA MET A 121 -16.95 10.33 -4.67
C MET A 121 -17.61 9.05 -4.15
N PHE A 122 -17.71 8.89 -2.83
CA PHE A 122 -18.39 7.75 -2.22
C PHE A 122 -19.89 7.73 -2.54
N GLY A 123 -20.55 8.89 -2.53
CA GLY A 123 -21.95 9.04 -2.97
C GLY A 123 -22.14 8.55 -4.41
N GLN A 124 -21.30 9.03 -5.34
CA GLN A 124 -21.34 8.59 -6.74
C GLN A 124 -21.02 7.09 -6.91
N LEU A 125 -20.08 6.55 -6.13
CA LEU A 125 -19.79 5.11 -6.11
C LEU A 125 -20.99 4.31 -5.61
N SER A 126 -21.70 4.81 -4.59
CA SER A 126 -22.83 4.09 -3.98
C SER A 126 -24.01 3.85 -4.93
N GLU A 127 -24.15 4.69 -5.96
CA GLU A 127 -25.13 4.50 -7.05
C GLU A 127 -24.72 3.39 -8.04
N LYS A 128 -23.45 2.97 -8.02
CA LYS A 128 -22.84 1.98 -8.92
C LYS A 128 -22.24 0.83 -8.08
N PRO A 129 -23.05 -0.09 -7.54
CA PRO A 129 -22.65 -1.02 -6.48
C PRO A 129 -21.48 -1.95 -6.85
N ASP A 130 -21.37 -2.31 -8.12
CA ASP A 130 -20.25 -3.07 -8.69
C ASP A 130 -18.93 -2.27 -8.65
N ARG A 131 -18.96 -0.96 -8.94
CA ARG A 131 -17.80 -0.07 -8.86
C ARG A 131 -17.43 0.24 -7.42
N LEU A 132 -18.42 0.44 -6.55
CA LEU A 132 -18.18 0.57 -5.11
C LEU A 132 -17.46 -0.67 -4.56
N PHE A 133 -17.95 -1.86 -4.91
CA PHE A 133 -17.31 -3.11 -4.53
C PHE A 133 -15.87 -3.19 -5.02
N ALA A 134 -15.61 -2.86 -6.29
CA ALA A 134 -14.26 -2.86 -6.85
C ALA A 134 -13.33 -1.86 -6.13
N ALA A 135 -13.81 -0.65 -5.82
CA ALA A 135 -13.04 0.36 -5.09
C ALA A 135 -12.70 -0.10 -3.66
N ILE A 136 -13.68 -0.70 -2.96
CA ILE A 136 -13.46 -1.30 -1.63
C ILE A 136 -12.45 -2.44 -1.73
N ALA A 137 -12.60 -3.35 -2.69
CA ALA A 137 -11.70 -4.48 -2.88
C ALA A 137 -10.27 -4.01 -3.19
N ALA A 138 -10.10 -3.06 -4.11
CA ALA A 138 -8.82 -2.46 -4.43
C ALA A 138 -8.13 -1.86 -3.20
N THR A 139 -8.92 -1.25 -2.30
CA THR A 139 -8.41 -0.68 -1.05
C THR A 139 -8.08 -1.76 -0.03
N ALA A 140 -8.93 -2.77 0.15
CA ALA A 140 -8.81 -3.77 1.21
C ALA A 140 -7.72 -4.82 0.94
N ILE A 141 -7.54 -5.24 -0.32
CA ILE A 141 -6.62 -6.33 -0.70
C ILE A 141 -5.18 -6.08 -0.21
N PRO A 142 -4.55 -4.90 -0.41
CA PRO A 142 -3.19 -4.64 0.10
C PRO A 142 -3.07 -4.76 1.62
N TYR A 143 -4.08 -4.33 2.37
CA TYR A 143 -4.07 -4.43 3.84
C TYR A 143 -4.27 -5.86 4.30
N ILE A 144 -5.13 -6.63 3.63
CA ILE A 144 -5.32 -8.05 3.88
C ILE A 144 -4.02 -8.81 3.60
N GLU A 145 -3.36 -8.52 2.47
CA GLU A 145 -2.05 -9.08 2.14
C GLU A 145 -1.02 -8.74 3.23
N MET A 146 -0.93 -7.47 3.64
CA MET A 146 -0.03 -7.03 4.70
C MET A 146 -0.26 -7.82 6.00
N ILE A 147 -1.52 -7.99 6.41
CA ILE A 147 -1.89 -8.78 7.60
C ILE A 147 -1.48 -10.25 7.41
N ILE A 148 -1.78 -10.86 6.26
CA ILE A 148 -1.42 -12.25 5.96
C ILE A 148 0.10 -12.44 6.03
N LEU A 149 0.88 -11.58 5.35
CA LEU A 149 2.35 -11.65 5.35
C LEU A 149 2.96 -11.40 6.74
N MET A 150 2.26 -10.63 7.58
CA MET A 150 2.62 -10.39 8.98
C MET A 150 2.32 -11.60 9.87
N LEU A 151 1.34 -12.43 9.56
CA LEU A 151 0.94 -13.58 10.39
C LEU A 151 1.65 -14.88 9.97
N LEU A 152 1.84 -15.09 8.66
CA LEU A 152 2.39 -16.33 8.13
C LEU A 152 3.85 -16.56 8.59
N PRO A 153 4.17 -17.75 9.12
CA PRO A 153 5.55 -18.09 9.47
C PRO A 153 6.39 -18.29 8.20
N GLY A 154 7.62 -17.80 8.25
CA GLY A 154 8.63 -18.03 7.21
C GLY A 154 9.12 -19.48 7.16
N GLN A 155 9.76 -19.85 6.05
CA GLN A 155 10.50 -21.09 5.93
C GLN A 155 11.75 -21.03 6.81
N ARG A 156 12.00 -22.04 7.64
CA ARG A 156 13.28 -22.16 8.36
C ARG A 156 14.37 -22.65 7.42
N GLN A 157 15.63 -22.39 7.75
CA GLN A 157 16.81 -22.76 6.98
C GLN A 157 16.98 -21.93 5.70
N GLU A 158 18.10 -22.15 5.00
CA GLU A 158 18.38 -21.52 3.72
C GLU A 158 17.42 -22.01 2.62
N ASN A 159 17.04 -21.11 1.72
CA ASN A 159 16.29 -21.43 0.52
C ASN A 159 16.91 -20.73 -0.70
N ARG A 160 16.31 -20.90 -1.89
CA ARG A 160 16.81 -20.32 -3.15
C ARG A 160 16.94 -18.79 -3.17
N PHE A 161 16.33 -18.10 -2.20
CA PHE A 161 16.38 -16.64 -2.07
C PHE A 161 17.37 -16.17 -0.97
N GLY A 162 18.09 -17.11 -0.34
CA GLY A 162 19.17 -16.83 0.60
C GLY A 162 18.99 -17.46 1.97
N GLN A 163 19.91 -17.09 2.87
CA GLN A 163 19.98 -17.61 4.23
C GLN A 163 18.73 -17.27 5.06
N ASP A 164 18.50 -18.06 6.11
CA ASP A 164 17.44 -17.81 7.08
C ASP A 164 17.57 -16.39 7.68
N PRO A 165 16.49 -15.57 7.65
CA PRO A 165 16.53 -14.21 8.20
C PRO A 165 16.83 -14.16 9.70
N LEU A 166 16.59 -15.26 10.45
CA LEU A 166 16.94 -15.34 11.87
C LEU A 166 18.46 -15.50 12.08
N VAL A 167 19.17 -16.11 11.12
CA VAL A 167 20.63 -16.28 11.18
C VAL A 167 21.35 -15.05 10.65
N SER A 168 20.83 -14.46 9.57
CA SER A 168 21.46 -13.29 8.91
C SER A 168 21.24 -11.96 9.62
N GLY A 169 20.48 -11.93 10.73
CA GLY A 169 20.19 -10.70 11.48
C GLY A 169 19.16 -9.77 10.81
N MET A 170 18.74 -10.06 9.57
CA MET A 170 17.65 -9.33 8.88
C MET A 170 16.26 -9.63 9.45
N GLY A 171 16.19 -10.50 10.48
CA GLY A 171 14.97 -10.90 11.17
C GLY A 171 14.75 -10.32 12.56
N PHE A 172 15.56 -9.35 13.01
CA PHE A 172 15.66 -8.88 14.41
C PHE A 172 15.71 -10.07 15.39
N ALA A 173 16.68 -10.96 15.17
CA ALA A 173 16.80 -12.31 15.75
C ALA A 173 16.35 -12.40 17.22
N ASP A 174 15.69 -13.52 17.52
CA ASP A 174 14.68 -13.74 18.57
C ASP A 174 14.89 -13.02 19.91
#